data_AF-A0A6A8LY30-F1
#
_entry.id   AF-A0A6A8LY30-F1
#
_cell.length_a   1.000
_cell.length_b   1.000
_cell.length_c   1.000
_cell.angle_alpha   90.00
_cell.angle_beta   90.00
_cell.angle_gamma   90.00
#
_symmetry.space_group_name_H-M   'P 1'
#
loop_
_entity.id
_entity.type
_entity.pdbx_description
1 polymer ?
#
loop_
_entity_poly.entity_id
_entity_poly.type
_entity_poly.pdbx_seq_one_letter_code
_entity_poly.pdbx_strand_id
1 'polypeptide(L)'
;DEEAREWFKKLEDGDEEALKLWKWFREESLKKFTEVYDRLNITFDSYNGEAFYNDKMDEITDLLQEKGLLKESQGAEIVDLEKYDLNPALIRKTDGATL
;
A
#
# COMPACT_ATOMS: atom_id res chain seq x y z
N ASP A 1 -12.41 13.99 -7.34
CA ASP A 1 -12.44 12.92 -6.33
C ASP A 1 -12.98 11.60 -6.86
N GLU A 2 -14.14 11.59 -7.51
CA GLU A 2 -14.74 10.36 -8.05
C GLU A 2 -13.87 9.71 -9.15
N GLU A 3 -13.45 10.49 -10.15
CA GLU A 3 -12.55 10.02 -11.22
C GLU A 3 -11.20 9.48 -10.68
N ALA A 4 -10.63 10.11 -9.63
CA ALA A 4 -9.38 9.65 -9.03
C ALA A 4 -9.54 8.28 -8.36
N ARG A 5 -10.68 8.03 -7.70
CA ARG A 5 -11.01 6.73 -7.11
C ARG A 5 -11.24 5.68 -8.19
N GLU A 6 -11.87 6.04 -9.30
CA GLU A 6 -12.04 5.12 -10.44
C GLU A 6 -10.70 4.71 -11.05
N TRP A 7 -9.78 5.65 -11.25
CA TRP A 7 -8.44 5.35 -11.75
C TRP A 7 -7.62 4.51 -10.77
N PHE A 8 -7.75 4.76 -9.45
CA PHE A 8 -7.12 3.93 -8.43
C PHE A 8 -7.66 2.50 -8.46
N LYS A 9 -8.99 2.33 -8.55
CA LYS A 9 -9.62 1.02 -8.68
C LYS A 9 -9.18 0.28 -9.94
N LYS A 10 -9.08 0.96 -11.09
CA LYS A 10 -8.52 0.36 -12.32
C LYS A 10 -7.11 -0.17 -12.13
N LEU A 11 -6.28 0.56 -11.38
CA LEU A 11 -4.92 0.14 -11.07
C LEU A 11 -4.91 -1.12 -10.18
N GLU A 12 -5.77 -1.19 -9.16
CA GLU A 12 -5.94 -2.36 -8.29
C GLU A 12 -6.49 -3.57 -9.06
N ASP A 13 -7.46 -3.35 -9.96
CA ASP A 13 -8.07 -4.38 -10.82
C ASP A 13 -7.10 -4.87 -11.93
N GLY A 14 -5.91 -4.28 -12.04
CA GLY A 14 -4.86 -4.71 -12.97
C GLY A 14 -5.05 -4.24 -14.41
N ASP A 15 -5.77 -3.14 -14.63
CA ASP A 15 -5.98 -2.55 -15.96
C ASP A 15 -4.64 -2.18 -16.64
N GLU A 16 -4.46 -2.62 -17.88
CA GLU A 16 -3.19 -2.46 -18.61
C GLU A 16 -2.82 -0.99 -18.86
N GLU A 17 -3.82 -0.12 -19.10
CA GLU A 17 -3.59 1.31 -19.33
C GLU A 17 -3.20 2.01 -18.04
N ALA A 18 -3.93 1.73 -16.95
CA ALA A 18 -3.63 2.26 -15.62
C ALA A 18 -2.23 1.83 -15.15
N LEU A 19 -1.88 0.55 -15.31
CA LEU A 19 -0.56 0.03 -14.96
C LEU A 19 0.56 0.66 -15.78
N LYS A 20 0.33 0.88 -17.08
CA LYS A 20 1.32 1.53 -17.96
C LYS A 20 1.57 2.98 -17.55
N LEU A 21 0.51 3.74 -17.26
CA LEU A 21 0.62 5.11 -16.78
C LEU A 21 1.32 5.16 -15.42
N TRP A 22 0.95 4.27 -14.49
CA TRP A 22 1.59 4.19 -13.17
C TRP A 22 3.10 3.89 -13.27
N LYS A 23 3.50 2.93 -14.11
CA LYS A 23 4.93 2.63 -14.36
C LYS A 23 5.66 3.85 -14.91
N TRP A 24 5.06 4.53 -15.89
CA TRP A 24 5.65 5.73 -16.47
C TRP A 24 5.82 6.87 -15.45
N PHE A 25 4.79 7.15 -14.65
CA PHE A 25 4.87 8.14 -13.57
C PHE A 25 5.95 7.78 -12.55
N ARG A 26 6.03 6.51 -12.16
CA ARG A 26 7.05 6.01 -11.22
C ARG A 26 8.45 6.20 -11.79
N GLU A 27 8.70 5.79 -13.03
CA GLU A 27 10.00 5.91 -13.69
C GLU A 27 10.46 7.36 -13.82
N GLU A 28 9.58 8.25 -14.28
CA GLU A 28 9.93 9.66 -14.49
C GLU A 28 10.16 10.40 -13.16
N SER A 29 9.36 10.08 -12.13
CA SER A 29 9.56 10.60 -10.78
C SER A 29 10.89 10.11 -10.19
N LEU A 30 11.22 8.83 -10.38
CA LEU A 30 12.46 8.25 -9.87
C LEU A 30 13.69 8.93 -10.49
N LYS A 31 13.71 9.19 -11.80
CA LYS A 31 14.80 9.94 -12.45
C LYS A 31 15.02 11.30 -11.80
N LYS A 32 13.93 12.04 -11.56
CA LYS A 32 14.00 13.37 -10.93
C LYS A 32 14.47 13.32 -9.49
N PHE A 33 14.04 12.31 -8.73
CA PHE A 33 14.55 12.11 -7.37
C PHE A 33 16.03 11.74 -7.36
N THR A 34 16.48 10.88 -8.28
CA THR A 34 17.90 10.55 -8.42
C THR A 34 18.75 11.78 -8.72
N GLU A 35 18.31 12.68 -9.62
CA GLU A 35 19.01 13.96 -9.86
C GLU A 35 19.18 14.80 -8.57
N VAL A 36 18.17 14.79 -7.69
CA VAL A 36 18.23 15.51 -6.40
C VAL A 36 19.16 14.80 -5.41
N TYR A 37 19.08 13.48 -5.32
CA TYR A 37 19.91 12.67 -4.43
C TYR A 37 21.38 12.70 -4.82
N ASP A 38 21.69 12.67 -6.12
CA ASP A 38 23.05 12.78 -6.65
C ASP A 38 23.68 14.12 -6.26
N ARG A 39 22.91 15.21 -6.31
CA ARG A 39 23.37 16.55 -5.85
C ARG A 39 23.68 16.59 -4.35
N LEU A 40 23.02 15.73 -3.57
CA LEU A 40 23.26 15.59 -2.14
C LEU A 40 24.31 14.50 -1.83
N ASN A 41 24.89 13.87 -2.85
CA ASN A 41 25.83 12.76 -2.73
C ASN A 41 25.27 11.59 -1.90
N ILE A 42 23.96 11.30 -2.10
CA ILE A 42 23.21 10.22 -1.46
C ILE A 42 23.00 9.10 -2.48
N THR A 43 23.34 7.88 -2.11
CA THR A 43 23.10 6.67 -2.90
C THR A 43 22.19 5.72 -2.14
N PHE A 44 21.25 5.10 -2.83
CA PHE A 44 20.34 4.10 -2.27
C PHE A 44 20.62 2.72 -2.86
N ASP A 45 20.64 1.70 -2.01
CA ASP A 45 20.78 0.31 -2.45
C ASP A 45 19.43 -0.30 -2.92
N SER A 46 18.30 0.35 -2.58
CA SER A 46 16.96 -0.06 -2.99
C SER A 46 16.00 1.13 -3.08
N TYR A 47 15.12 1.07 -4.08
CA TYR A 47 14.01 2.01 -4.30
C TYR A 47 12.65 1.30 -4.19
N ASN A 48 12.60 0.22 -3.39
CA ASN A 48 11.36 -0.51 -3.13
C ASN A 48 10.43 0.36 -2.27
N GLY A 49 9.43 0.95 -2.91
CA GLY A 49 8.33 1.62 -2.21
C GLY A 49 7.29 0.63 -1.70
N GLU A 50 6.23 1.15 -1.09
CA GLU A 50 5.13 0.38 -0.48
C GLU A 50 4.50 -0.64 -1.45
N ALA A 51 4.43 -0.32 -2.75
CA ALA A 51 3.94 -1.24 -3.79
C ALA A 51 4.71 -2.57 -3.91
N PHE A 52 5.94 -2.66 -3.38
CA PHE A 52 6.68 -3.93 -3.31
C PHE A 52 6.04 -4.94 -2.35
N TYR A 53 5.22 -4.48 -1.40
CA TYR A 53 4.60 -5.32 -0.38
C TYR A 53 3.18 -5.75 -0.72
N ASN A 54 2.58 -5.22 -1.80
CA ASN A 54 1.20 -5.53 -2.19
C ASN A 54 0.96 -7.04 -2.38
N ASP A 55 1.93 -7.77 -2.94
CA ASP A 55 1.83 -9.22 -3.14
C ASP A 55 2.04 -10.05 -1.85
N LYS A 56 2.35 -9.41 -0.72
CA LYS A 56 2.61 -10.04 0.58
C LYS A 56 1.53 -9.75 1.62
N MET A 57 0.63 -8.82 1.32
CA MET A 57 -0.42 -8.40 2.26
C MET A 57 -1.43 -9.52 2.54
N ASP A 58 -1.76 -10.32 1.53
CA ASP A 58 -2.73 -11.43 1.67
C ASP A 58 -2.24 -12.48 2.67
N GLU A 59 -0.99 -12.91 2.57
CA GLU A 59 -0.40 -13.91 3.47
C GLU A 59 -0.41 -13.45 4.94
N ILE A 60 -0.12 -12.17 5.17
CA ILE A 60 -0.13 -11.59 6.52
C ILE A 60 -1.55 -11.46 7.06
N THR A 61 -2.51 -11.14 6.19
CA THR A 61 -3.92 -11.05 6.57
C THR A 61 -4.45 -12.43 6.99
N ASP A 62 -4.16 -13.46 6.20
CA ASP A 62 -4.50 -14.85 6.52
C ASP A 62 -3.89 -15.31 7.85
N LEU A 63 -2.62 -14.96 8.10
CA LEU A 63 -1.93 -15.28 9.35
C LEU A 63 -2.59 -14.61 10.57
N LEU A 64 -3.03 -13.36 10.44
CA LEU A 64 -3.74 -12.64 11.50
C LEU A 64 -5.12 -13.25 11.76
N GLN A 65 -5.80 -13.71 10.70
CA GLN A 65 -7.07 -14.41 10.80
C GLN A 65 -6.93 -15.77 11.50
N GLU A 66 -5.94 -16.58 11.12
CA GLU A 66 -5.66 -17.89 11.72
C GLU A 66 -5.36 -17.76 13.22
N LYS A 67 -4.67 -16.69 13.62
CA LYS A 67 -4.36 -16.40 15.03
C LYS A 67 -5.54 -15.78 15.81
N GLY A 68 -6.66 -15.51 15.16
CA GLY A 68 -7.84 -14.89 15.79
C GLY A 68 -7.58 -13.46 16.28
N LEU A 69 -6.66 -12.74 15.64
CA LEU A 69 -6.27 -11.38 16.02
C LEU A 69 -7.06 -10.30 15.27
N LEU A 70 -7.71 -10.65 14.15
CA LEU A 70 -8.57 -9.74 13.40
C LEU A 70 -9.96 -9.63 14.06
N LYS A 71 -10.40 -8.39 14.26
CA LYS A 71 -11.75 -8.04 14.69
C LYS A 71 -12.41 -7.16 13.64
N GLU A 72 -13.69 -7.39 13.39
CA GLU A 72 -14.48 -6.51 12.55
C GLU A 72 -14.96 -5.29 13.36
N SER A 73 -14.70 -4.09 12.85
CA SER A 73 -15.13 -2.83 13.44
C SER A 73 -15.59 -1.88 12.34
N GLN A 74 -16.88 -1.51 12.36
CA GLN A 74 -17.48 -0.60 11.38
C GLN A 74 -17.29 -1.03 9.90
N GLY A 75 -17.28 -2.34 9.64
CA GLY A 75 -17.07 -2.89 8.29
C GLY A 75 -15.60 -2.90 7.85
N ALA A 76 -14.65 -2.69 8.75
CA ALA A 76 -13.22 -2.82 8.50
C ALA A 76 -12.60 -3.86 9.44
N GLU A 77 -11.49 -4.48 9.02
CA GLU A 77 -10.74 -5.41 9.86
C GLU A 77 -9.63 -4.67 10.60
N ILE A 78 -9.64 -4.81 11.92
CA ILE A 78 -8.69 -4.18 12.83
C ILE A 78 -7.98 -5.21 13.71
N VAL A 79 -6.74 -4.91 14.10
CA VAL A 79 -6.04 -5.58 15.19
C VAL A 79 -6.14 -4.72 16.44
N ASP A 80 -6.71 -5.30 17.49
CA ASP A 80 -6.86 -4.64 18.77
C ASP A 80 -5.54 -4.71 19.57
N LEU A 81 -5.00 -3.53 19.84
CA LEU A 81 -3.74 -3.35 20.57
C LEU A 81 -3.95 -2.65 21.92
N GLU A 82 -5.18 -2.56 22.43
CA GLU A 82 -5.50 -1.93 23.73
C GLU A 82 -4.69 -2.55 24.88
N LYS A 83 -4.39 -3.85 24.80
CA LYS A 83 -3.50 -4.55 25.75
C LYS A 83 -2.13 -3.87 25.91
N TYR A 84 -1.68 -3.16 24.88
CA TYR A 84 -0.39 -2.46 24.85
C TYR A 84 -0.54 -0.93 24.99
N ASP A 85 -1.72 -0.42 25.34
CA ASP A 85 -2.02 1.02 25.39
C ASP A 85 -1.79 1.73 24.03
N LEU A 86 -2.10 1.02 22.94
CA LEU A 86 -1.98 1.50 21.57
C LEU A 86 -3.34 1.55 20.88
N ASN A 87 -3.46 2.47 19.92
CA ASN A 87 -4.63 2.55 19.05
C ASN A 87 -4.78 1.26 18.20
N PRO A 88 -6.02 0.85 17.88
CA PRO A 88 -6.25 -0.29 17.00
C PRO A 88 -5.63 -0.04 15.63
N ALA A 89 -4.95 -1.07 15.09
CA ALA A 89 -4.35 -1.02 13.78
C ALA A 89 -5.37 -1.44 12.72
N LEU A 90 -5.63 -0.58 11.73
CA LEU A 90 -6.51 -0.87 10.60
C LEU A 90 -5.74 -1.72 9.57
N ILE A 91 -6.24 -2.91 9.25
CA ILE A 91 -5.59 -3.85 8.33
C ILE A 91 -6.29 -3.85 6.96
N ARG A 92 -7.63 -3.94 6.93
CA ARG A 92 -8.42 -3.93 5.69
C ARG A 92 -9.61 -2.97 5.80
N LYS A 93 -9.76 -2.07 4.83
CA LYS A 93 -10.91 -1.15 4.74
C LYS A 93 -12.12 -1.84 4.09
N THR A 94 -13.28 -1.23 4.29
CA THR A 94 -14.59 -1.71 3.78
C THR A 94 -14.67 -1.72 2.25
N ASP A 95 -13.82 -0.95 1.57
CA ASP A 95 -13.71 -0.89 0.10
C ASP A 95 -12.81 -1.97 -0.51
N GLY A 96 -12.20 -2.84 0.31
CA GLY A 96 -11.29 -3.89 -0.13
C GLY A 96 -9.89 -3.40 -0.48
N ALA A 97 -9.65 -2.08 -0.42
CA ALA A 97 -8.33 -1.50 -0.61
C ALA A 97 -7.45 -1.81 0.62
N THR A 98 -6.25 -2.31 0.34
CA THR A 98 -5.19 -2.43 1.34
C THR A 98 -4.58 -1.07 1.62
N LEU A 99 -4.04 -0.89 2.83
CA LEU A 99 -3.49 0.38 3.31
C LEU A 99 -2.12 0.68 2.69
#